data_AF-A0A226QSJ3-F1
#
_entry.id   AF-A0A226QSJ3-F1
#
_cell.length_a   1.000
_cell.length_b   1.000
_cell.length_c   1.000
_cell.angle_alpha   90.00
_cell.angle_beta   90.00
_cell.angle_gamma   90.00
#
_symmetry.space_group_name_H-M   'P 1'
#
loop_
_entity.id
_entity.type
_entity.pdbx_description
1 polymer ?
#
loop_
_entity_poly.entity_id
_entity_poly.type
_entity_poly.pdbx_seq_one_letter_code
_entity_poly.pdbx_strand_id
1 'polypeptide(L)'
;MNQKLKNEEIVRDIVFFLVKNRLWSDVCIYYNNQRLTPERGLETNINVFDYVQYANPDTVTMTFEGSLYNELNGYNGSYNIYEQFEKLVHKHGYYFEFGHAWSLSLHPL
;
A
#
# COMPACT_ATOMS: atom_id res chain seq x y z
N MET A 1 4.68 19.26 7.82
CA MET A 1 4.33 18.88 6.43
C MET A 1 2.87 18.43 6.40
N ASN A 2 2.10 18.85 5.40
CA ASN A 2 0.69 18.47 5.23
C ASN A 2 0.57 16.94 5.07
N GLN A 3 -0.43 16.31 5.70
CA GLN A 3 -0.69 14.87 5.59
C GLN A 3 -0.82 14.40 4.13
N LYS A 4 -1.45 15.21 3.27
CA LYS A 4 -1.57 14.87 1.85
C LYS A 4 -0.22 14.73 1.15
N LEU A 5 0.74 15.60 1.48
CA LEU A 5 2.11 15.54 0.93
C LEU A 5 2.86 14.31 1.47
N LYS A 6 2.69 13.98 2.75
CA LYS A 6 3.25 12.74 3.33
C LYS A 6 2.71 11.50 2.60
N ASN A 7 1.40 11.47 2.33
CA ASN A 7 0.77 10.38 1.60
C ASN A 7 1.34 10.27 0.17
N GLU A 8 1.54 11.40 -0.52
CA GLU A 8 2.16 11.39 -1.86
C GLU A 8 3.61 10.88 -1.85
N GLU A 9 4.41 11.30 -0.87
CA GLU A 9 5.80 10.87 -0.73
C GLU A 9 5.92 9.36 -0.48
N ILE A 10 5.16 8.83 0.47
CA ILE A 10 5.20 7.40 0.78
C ILE A 10 4.62 6.56 -0.37
N VAL A 11 3.55 7.02 -1.05
CA VAL A 11 2.99 6.30 -2.21
C VAL A 11 4.02 6.20 -3.33
N ARG A 12 4.77 7.27 -3.62
CA ARG A 12 5.85 7.23 -4.61
C ARG A 12 6.91 6.18 -4.25
N ASP A 13 7.31 6.15 -2.99
CA ASP A 13 8.33 5.21 -2.51
C ASP A 13 7.82 3.75 -2.49
N ILE A 14 6.53 3.54 -2.17
CA ILE A 14 5.86 2.24 -2.29
C ILE A 14 5.84 1.78 -3.75
N VAL A 15 5.41 2.63 -4.69
CA VAL A 15 5.38 2.28 -6.12
C VAL A 15 6.79 1.93 -6.62
N PHE A 16 7.80 2.72 -6.26
CA PHE A 16 9.18 2.42 -6.61
C PHE A 16 9.63 1.07 -6.04
N PHE A 17 9.31 0.79 -4.78
CA PHE A 17 9.59 -0.50 -4.14
C PHE A 17 8.92 -1.66 -4.88
N LEU A 18 7.64 -1.54 -5.22
CA LEU A 18 6.88 -2.59 -5.91
C LEU A 18 7.43 -2.83 -7.32
N VAL A 19 7.71 -1.78 -8.09
CA VAL A 19 8.28 -1.89 -9.44
C VAL A 19 9.66 -2.55 -9.40
N LYS A 20 10.54 -2.10 -8.49
CA LYS A 20 11.90 -2.64 -8.34
C LYS A 20 11.88 -4.14 -8.05
N ASN A 21 10.91 -4.60 -7.26
CA ASN A 21 10.77 -6.00 -6.87
C ASN A 21 9.85 -6.81 -7.80
N ARG A 22 9.36 -6.24 -8.91
CA ARG A 22 8.41 -6.89 -9.85
C ARG A 22 7.09 -7.32 -9.18
N LEU A 23 6.59 -6.49 -8.25
CA LEU A 23 5.35 -6.67 -7.49
C LEU A 23 4.25 -5.67 -7.88
N TRP A 24 4.49 -4.83 -8.90
CA TRP A 24 3.55 -3.81 -9.37
C TRP A 24 2.55 -4.37 -10.39
N SER A 25 1.68 -5.27 -9.92
CA SER A 25 0.60 -5.89 -10.68
C SER A 25 -0.50 -6.34 -9.71
N ASP A 26 -1.77 -6.21 -10.10
CA ASP A 26 -2.91 -6.56 -9.24
C ASP A 26 -2.86 -5.87 -7.86
N VAL A 27 -2.41 -4.60 -7.85
CA VAL A 27 -2.30 -3.75 -6.64
C VAL A 27 -3.12 -2.48 -6.85
N CYS A 28 -3.90 -2.09 -5.84
CA CYS A 28 -4.50 -0.76 -5.74
C CYS A 28 -3.93 -0.03 -4.53
N ILE A 29 -3.54 1.24 -4.71
CA ILE A 29 -3.09 2.11 -3.62
C ILE A 29 -4.09 3.27 -3.49
N TYR A 30 -4.74 3.38 -2.34
CA TYR A 30 -5.73 4.39 -2.01
C TYR A 30 -5.12 5.43 -1.09
N TYR A 31 -5.25 6.70 -1.45
CA TYR A 31 -4.74 7.83 -0.66
C TYR A 31 -5.41 9.13 -1.12
N ASN A 32 -5.59 10.12 -0.25
CA ASN A 32 -6.07 11.46 -0.64
C ASN A 32 -7.34 11.49 -1.51
N ASN A 33 -8.28 10.56 -1.31
CA ASN A 33 -9.47 10.35 -2.18
C ASN A 33 -9.13 9.99 -3.64
N GLN A 34 -8.00 9.31 -3.83
CA GLN A 34 -7.51 8.82 -5.10
C GLN A 34 -7.22 7.33 -5.01
N ARG A 35 -7.16 6.68 -6.17
CA ARG A 35 -6.66 5.31 -6.33
C ARG A 35 -5.61 5.29 -7.43
N LEU A 36 -4.47 4.67 -7.16
CA LEU A 36 -3.42 4.42 -8.15
C LEU A 36 -3.34 2.92 -8.42
N THR A 37 -3.33 2.55 -9.70
CA THR A 37 -3.19 1.16 -10.18
C THR A 37 -2.16 1.07 -11.31
N PRO A 38 -1.52 -0.09 -11.52
CA PRO A 38 -0.65 -0.31 -12.68
C PRO A 38 -1.38 -0.14 -14.02
N GLU A 39 -2.63 -0.59 -14.10
CA GLU A 39 -3.37 -0.73 -15.36
C GLU A 39 -4.08 0.55 -15.79
N ARG A 40 -4.57 1.34 -14.83
CA ARG A 40 -5.39 2.53 -15.10
C ARG A 40 -4.70 3.84 -14.73
N GLY A 41 -3.57 3.79 -14.02
CA GLY A 41 -2.94 4.98 -13.47
C GLY A 41 -3.78 5.58 -12.33
N LEU A 42 -3.78 6.91 -12.25
CA LEU A 42 -4.42 7.66 -11.16
C LEU A 42 -5.90 7.94 -11.45
N GLU A 43 -6.76 7.50 -10.55
CA GLU A 43 -8.18 7.81 -10.49
C GLU A 43 -8.47 8.73 -9.30
N THR A 44 -9.41 9.67 -9.46
CA THR A 44 -9.78 10.67 -8.42
C THR A 44 -11.23 10.50 -7.98
N ASN A 45 -11.62 11.18 -6.89
CA ASN A 45 -12.96 11.09 -6.29
C ASN A 45 -13.30 9.67 -5.80
N ILE A 46 -12.30 8.99 -5.25
CA ILE A 46 -12.44 7.65 -4.71
C ILE A 46 -12.73 7.74 -3.20
N ASN A 47 -13.80 7.06 -2.78
CA ASN A 47 -14.04 6.73 -1.38
C ASN A 47 -13.51 5.31 -1.12
N VAL A 48 -12.48 5.18 -0.28
CA VAL A 48 -11.83 3.89 -0.03
C VAL A 48 -12.77 2.87 0.63
N PHE A 49 -13.73 3.33 1.43
CA PHE A 49 -14.68 2.43 2.11
C PHE A 49 -15.66 1.73 1.15
N ASP A 50 -15.78 2.21 -0.09
CA ASP A 50 -16.56 1.52 -1.12
C ASP A 50 -15.86 0.22 -1.58
N TYR A 51 -14.57 0.05 -1.24
CA TYR A 51 -13.73 -1.06 -1.69
C TYR A 51 -13.13 -1.89 -0.55
N VAL A 52 -12.81 -1.27 0.60
CA VAL A 52 -12.08 -1.93 1.69
C VAL A 52 -12.69 -1.58 3.05
N GLN A 53 -13.16 -2.60 3.78
CA GLN A 53 -13.83 -2.42 5.09
C GLN A 53 -12.87 -1.84 6.15
N TYR A 54 -11.63 -2.32 6.20
CA TYR A 54 -10.61 -1.94 7.20
C TYR A 54 -9.65 -0.87 6.65
N ALA A 55 -10.17 0.05 5.84
CA ALA A 55 -9.37 1.12 5.27
C ALA A 55 -9.00 2.20 6.29
N ASN A 56 -7.88 2.86 6.04
CA ASN A 56 -7.54 4.15 6.65
C ASN A 56 -7.65 5.25 5.58
N PRO A 57 -8.67 6.13 5.64
CA PRO A 57 -8.88 7.20 4.66
C PRO A 57 -7.93 8.39 4.84
N ASP A 58 -7.31 8.54 6.01
CA ASP A 58 -6.44 9.67 6.32
C ASP A 58 -4.99 9.44 5.85
N THR A 59 -4.61 8.18 5.64
CA THR A 59 -3.27 7.76 5.24
C THR A 59 -3.28 7.04 3.89
N VAL A 60 -2.69 5.84 3.83
CA VAL A 60 -2.62 4.98 2.65
C VAL A 60 -3.24 3.64 3.01
N THR A 61 -4.11 3.16 2.13
CA THR A 61 -4.64 1.79 2.15
C THR A 61 -4.24 1.10 0.86
N MET A 62 -3.94 -0.19 0.91
CA MET A 62 -3.60 -1.00 -0.27
C MET A 62 -4.46 -2.25 -0.33
N THR A 63 -4.79 -2.67 -1.54
CA THR A 63 -5.29 -4.03 -1.84
C THR A 63 -4.37 -4.71 -2.84
N PHE A 64 -4.27 -6.03 -2.74
CA PHE A 64 -3.38 -6.83 -3.58
C PHE A 64 -3.84 -8.28 -3.69
N GLU A 65 -3.83 -8.81 -4.91
CA GLU A 65 -4.21 -10.21 -5.19
C GLU A 65 -3.14 -11.01 -5.95
N GLY A 66 -2.11 -10.33 -6.49
CA GLY A 66 -1.03 -10.94 -7.26
C GLY A 66 0.20 -11.33 -6.43
N SER A 67 1.40 -11.21 -7.01
CA SER A 67 2.66 -11.61 -6.35
C SER A 67 2.87 -11.01 -4.96
N LEU A 68 2.42 -9.76 -4.75
CA LEU A 68 2.53 -9.10 -3.44
C LEU A 68 1.74 -9.84 -2.33
N TYR A 69 0.60 -10.46 -2.68
CA TYR A 69 -0.16 -11.30 -1.75
C TYR A 69 0.69 -12.44 -1.21
N ASN A 70 1.42 -13.14 -2.10
CA ASN A 70 2.25 -14.27 -1.70
C ASN A 70 3.45 -13.84 -0.84
N GLU A 71 4.06 -12.70 -1.19
CA GLU A 71 5.20 -12.16 -0.45
C GLU A 71 4.82 -11.70 0.97
N LEU A 72 3.72 -10.94 1.11
CA LEU A 72 3.31 -10.39 2.40
C LEU A 72 2.65 -11.42 3.32
N ASN A 73 2.06 -12.49 2.78
CA ASN A 73 1.48 -13.58 3.55
C ASN A 73 2.46 -14.76 3.78
N GLY A 74 3.72 -14.64 3.37
CA GLY A 74 4.75 -15.64 3.63
C GLY A 74 4.64 -16.93 2.81
N TYR A 75 3.79 -16.98 1.78
CA TYR A 75 3.61 -18.18 0.94
C TYR A 75 4.83 -18.52 0.08
N ASN A 76 5.73 -17.55 -0.14
CA ASN A 76 6.99 -17.77 -0.87
C ASN A 76 8.18 -18.16 0.03
N GLY A 77 7.95 -18.41 1.33
CA GLY A 77 8.95 -18.92 2.26
C GLY A 77 10.09 -17.95 2.64
N SER A 78 10.09 -16.74 2.09
CA SER A 78 11.04 -15.66 2.40
C SER A 78 10.30 -14.45 2.96
N TYR A 79 10.62 -14.04 4.18
CA TYR A 79 10.09 -12.81 4.79
C TYR A 79 10.82 -11.54 4.33
N ASN A 80 11.74 -11.66 3.36
CA ASN A 80 12.59 -10.55 2.95
C ASN A 80 11.80 -9.36 2.39
N ILE A 81 10.74 -9.60 1.60
CA ILE A 81 9.90 -8.52 1.06
C ILE A 81 9.07 -7.87 2.16
N TYR A 82 8.48 -8.67 3.06
CA TYR A 82 7.74 -8.17 4.22
C TYR A 82 8.62 -7.23 5.05
N GLU A 83 9.80 -7.66 5.47
CA GLU A 83 10.71 -6.86 6.30
C GLU A 83 11.18 -5.59 5.58
N GLN A 84 11.45 -5.66 4.28
CA GLN A 84 11.82 -4.48 3.50
C GLN A 84 10.67 -3.49 3.38
N PHE A 85 9.43 -3.98 3.20
CA PHE A 85 8.25 -3.15 3.15
C PHE A 85 7.95 -2.49 4.51
N GLU A 86 8.08 -3.25 5.60
CA GLU A 86 7.97 -2.73 6.97
C GLU A 86 8.99 -1.61 7.22
N LYS A 87 10.27 -1.84 6.88
CA LYS A 87 11.33 -0.82 6.98
C LYS A 87 11.03 0.42 6.13
N LEU A 88 10.45 0.23 4.94
CA LEU A 88 10.05 1.33 4.05
C LEU A 88 9.01 2.21 4.74
N VAL A 89 7.92 1.64 5.23
CA VAL A 89 6.85 2.45 5.84
C VAL A 89 7.26 3.02 7.20
N HIS A 90 8.06 2.29 7.99
CA HIS A 90 8.64 2.78 9.25
C HIS A 90 9.53 4.01 9.04
N LYS A 91 10.33 4.05 7.96
CA LYS A 91 11.15 5.22 7.60
C LYS A 91 10.31 6.47 7.37
N HIS A 92 9.06 6.31 6.94
CA HIS A 92 8.09 7.38 6.74
C HIS A 92 7.27 7.71 8.00
N GLY A 93 7.51 7.03 9.12
CA GLY A 93 6.81 7.26 10.38
C GLY A 93 5.48 6.51 10.50
N TYR A 94 5.32 5.39 9.80
CA TYR A 94 4.10 4.56 9.85
C TYR A 94 4.44 3.11 10.15
N TYR A 95 3.50 2.39 10.76
CA TYR A 95 3.40 0.93 10.67
C TYR A 95 2.23 0.55 9.76
N PHE A 96 2.05 -0.74 9.46
CA PHE A 96 0.89 -1.21 8.71
C PHE A 96 0.16 -2.32 9.46
N GLU A 97 -1.15 -2.37 9.26
CA GLU A 97 -2.00 -3.45 9.72
C GLU A 97 -2.69 -4.11 8.54
N PHE A 98 -2.79 -5.44 8.55
CA PHE A 98 -3.66 -6.13 7.62
C PHE A 98 -5.12 -5.91 8.00
N GLY A 99 -5.97 -5.73 6.99
CA GLY A 99 -7.40 -5.91 7.13
C GLY A 99 -7.74 -7.37 6.85
N HIS A 100 -7.97 -7.68 5.57
CA HIS A 100 -7.93 -9.04 5.05
C HIS A 100 -6.50 -9.42 4.62
N ALA A 101 -6.26 -10.71 4.34
CA ALA A 101 -5.00 -11.18 3.78
C ALA A 101 -4.60 -10.48 2.45
N TRP A 102 -5.56 -9.89 1.75
CA TRP A 102 -5.40 -9.15 0.49
C TRP A 102 -5.40 -7.62 0.66
N SER A 103 -5.33 -7.10 1.89
CA SER A 103 -5.37 -5.65 2.13
C SER A 103 -4.56 -5.21 3.34
N LEU A 104 -3.98 -4.02 3.29
CA LEU A 104 -3.37 -3.37 4.45
C LEU A 104 -3.70 -1.89 4.51
N SER A 105 -3.59 -1.31 5.70
CA SER A 105 -3.69 0.13 5.93
C SER A 105 -2.51 0.63 6.76
N LEU A 106 -2.04 1.85 6.47
CA LEU A 106 -0.94 2.47 7.19
C LEU A 106 -1.44 3.29 8.38
N HIS A 107 -0.72 3.26 9.48
CA HIS A 107 -1.06 4.00 10.70
C HIS A 107 0.19 4.70 11.24
N PRO A 108 0.08 5.96 11.72
CA PRO A 108 1.22 6.67 12.29
C PRO A 108 1.84 5.89 13.47
N LEU A 109 3.17 5.85 13.52
CA LEU A 109 3.93 5.33 14.68
C LEU A 109 3.72 6.19 15.94
#